data_AF-A0A7W0L0E5-F1
#
_entry.id   AF-A0A7W0L0E5-F1
#
_cell.length_a   1.000
_cell.length_b   1.000
_cell.length_c   1.000
_cell.angle_alpha   90.00
_cell.angle_beta   90.00
_cell.angle_gamma   90.00
#
_symmetry.space_group_name_H-M   'P 1'
#
loop_
_entity.id
_entity.type
_entity.pdbx_description
1 polymer ?
#
loop_
_entity_poly.entity_id
_entity_poly.type
_entity_poly.pdbx_seq_one_letter_code
_entity_poly.pdbx_strand_id
1 'polypeptide(L)'
;MAVIGEGGREQAIAWACRRHGHEVTLVADVEDALATAPDLVIPGPEAALVAGAADACMARHIPCFGPTAALARLESSKGFARDLATQLAIPGPAYGRFESGAVEAALSWWRELDRPVVVKLDGLAAGKG
;
A
#
# COMPACT_ATOMS: atom_id res chain seq x y z
N MET A 1 9.17 -14.69 -14.09
CA MET A 1 8.70 -13.60 -13.18
C MET A 1 7.70 -14.18 -12.20
N ALA A 2 7.63 -13.64 -10.98
CA ALA A 2 6.60 -14.00 -10.00
C ALA A 2 5.68 -12.79 -9.72
N VAL A 3 4.37 -13.01 -9.71
CA VAL A 3 3.37 -12.01 -9.34
C VAL A 3 2.68 -12.51 -8.06
N ILE A 4 2.72 -11.72 -6.99
CA ILE A 4 2.10 -12.09 -5.70
C ILE A 4 0.63 -11.67 -5.73
N GLY A 5 -0.26 -12.57 -5.33
CA GLY A 5 -1.70 -12.39 -5.23
C GLY A 5 -2.51 -13.13 -6.31
N GLU A 6 -3.80 -13.30 -6.04
CA GLU A 6 -4.69 -14.16 -6.84
C GLU A 6 -5.90 -13.41 -7.42
N GLY A 7 -5.96 -12.10 -7.27
CA GLY A 7 -7.09 -11.28 -7.71
C GLY A 7 -7.09 -11.01 -9.22
N GLY A 8 -8.15 -10.32 -9.66
CA GLY A 8 -8.28 -9.94 -11.08
C GLY A 8 -7.16 -9.03 -11.58
N ARG A 9 -6.59 -8.19 -10.70
CA ARG A 9 -5.43 -7.35 -11.00
C ARG A 9 -4.21 -8.20 -11.34
N GLU A 10 -3.92 -9.20 -10.52
CA GLU A 10 -2.75 -10.06 -10.68
C GLU A 10 -2.88 -10.94 -11.94
N GLN A 11 -4.10 -11.43 -12.21
CA GLN A 11 -4.41 -12.12 -13.47
C GLN A 11 -4.21 -11.22 -14.70
N ALA A 12 -4.64 -9.95 -14.63
CA ALA A 12 -4.45 -8.99 -15.72
C ALA A 12 -2.97 -8.67 -15.96
N ILE A 13 -2.18 -8.51 -14.89
CA ILE A 13 -0.71 -8.33 -14.99
C ILE A 13 -0.08 -9.56 -15.65
N ALA A 14 -0.40 -10.76 -15.17
CA ALA A 14 0.15 -11.99 -15.72
C ALA A 14 -0.23 -12.17 -17.20
N TRP A 15 -1.47 -11.88 -17.58
CA TRP A 15 -1.92 -11.89 -18.97
C TRP A 15 -1.12 -10.93 -19.85
N ALA A 16 -0.93 -9.69 -19.39
CA ALA A 16 -0.19 -8.67 -20.13
C ALA A 16 1.27 -9.09 -20.33
N CYS A 17 1.97 -9.51 -19.27
CA CYS A 17 3.35 -9.98 -19.34
C CYS A 17 3.51 -11.20 -20.26
N ARG A 18 2.59 -12.19 -20.18
CA ARG A 18 2.61 -13.37 -21.05
C ARG A 18 2.43 -13.00 -22.53
N ARG A 19 1.60 -12.01 -22.84
CA ARG A 19 1.44 -11.50 -24.22
C ARG A 19 2.74 -10.90 -24.79
N HIS A 20 3.65 -10.47 -23.93
CA HIS A 20 4.99 -10.01 -24.29
C HIS A 20 6.07 -11.10 -24.20
N GLY A 21 5.68 -12.36 -24.05
CA GLY A 21 6.60 -13.51 -24.07
C GLY A 21 7.27 -13.81 -22.73
N HIS A 22 6.82 -13.20 -21.63
CA HIS A 22 7.36 -13.49 -20.31
C HIS A 22 6.66 -14.69 -19.65
N GLU A 23 7.44 -15.58 -19.04
CA GLU A 23 6.91 -16.59 -18.13
C GLU A 23 6.55 -15.95 -16.79
N VAL A 24 5.29 -16.17 -16.36
CA VAL A 24 4.74 -15.58 -15.14
C VAL A 24 4.09 -16.65 -14.28
N THR A 25 4.59 -16.77 -13.06
CA THR A 25 4.01 -17.59 -11.99
C THR A 25 3.22 -16.68 -11.05
N LEU A 26 1.96 -17.02 -10.79
CA LEU A 26 1.16 -16.40 -9.75
C LEU A 26 1.39 -17.17 -8.45
N VAL A 27 1.61 -16.47 -7.35
CA VAL A 27 1.94 -17.05 -6.04
C VAL A 27 1.16 -16.32 -4.94
N ALA A 28 0.93 -16.98 -3.81
CA ALA A 28 0.10 -16.42 -2.73
C ALA A 28 0.82 -15.31 -1.95
N ASP A 29 2.11 -15.52 -1.64
CA ASP A 29 2.91 -14.62 -0.82
C ASP A 29 4.36 -14.48 -1.32
N VAL A 30 5.17 -13.73 -0.55
CA VAL A 30 6.54 -13.43 -0.93
C VAL A 30 7.48 -14.61 -0.71
N GLU A 31 7.22 -15.46 0.28
CA GLU A 31 7.98 -16.68 0.53
C GLU A 31 7.89 -17.62 -0.67
N ASP A 32 6.69 -17.86 -1.17
CA ASP A 32 6.43 -18.66 -2.38
C ASP A 32 7.07 -18.02 -3.61
N ALA A 33 6.97 -16.69 -3.75
CA ALA A 33 7.62 -15.97 -4.85
C ALA A 33 9.13 -16.25 -4.88
N LEU A 34 9.79 -16.10 -3.73
CA LEU A 34 11.23 -16.21 -3.62
C LEU A 34 11.72 -17.67 -3.74
N ALA A 35 10.89 -18.66 -3.39
CA ALA A 35 11.21 -20.08 -3.57
C ALA A 35 11.35 -20.47 -5.05
N THR A 36 10.72 -19.73 -5.97
CA THR A 36 10.82 -19.96 -7.42
C THR A 36 12.06 -19.34 -8.08
N ALA A 37 12.89 -18.62 -7.31
CA ALA A 37 14.06 -17.87 -7.80
C ALA A 37 13.76 -17.03 -9.08
N PRO A 38 12.77 -16.12 -9.05
CA PRO A 38 12.36 -15.37 -10.22
C PRO A 38 13.34 -14.23 -10.54
N ASP A 39 13.44 -13.85 -11.81
CA ASP A 39 14.23 -12.67 -12.22
C ASP A 39 13.60 -11.32 -11.79
N LEU A 40 12.31 -11.33 -11.45
CA LEU A 40 11.54 -10.17 -11.01
C LEU A 40 10.30 -10.61 -10.22
N VAL A 41 10.05 -9.93 -9.11
CA VAL A 41 8.82 -10.05 -8.31
C VAL A 41 7.94 -8.81 -8.49
N ILE A 42 6.63 -9.02 -8.66
CA ILE A 42 5.62 -7.96 -8.73
C ILE A 42 4.58 -8.22 -7.63
N PRO A 43 4.61 -7.50 -6.51
CA PRO A 43 3.58 -7.56 -5.50
C PRO A 43 2.29 -6.90 -6.02
N GLY A 44 1.21 -7.68 -6.16
CA GLY A 44 -0.09 -7.14 -6.56
C GLY A 44 -0.82 -6.47 -5.39
N PRO A 45 -1.12 -7.20 -4.30
CA PRO A 45 -1.74 -6.67 -3.10
C PRO A 45 -0.87 -5.66 -2.35
N GLU A 46 -1.51 -4.59 -1.91
CA GLU A 46 -0.94 -3.56 -1.05
C GLU A 46 -0.45 -4.15 0.27
N ALA A 47 -1.13 -5.20 0.77
CA ALA A 47 -0.74 -5.94 1.96
C ALA A 47 0.66 -6.56 1.84
N ALA A 48 1.04 -7.07 0.66
CA ALA A 48 2.37 -7.63 0.43
C ALA A 48 3.46 -6.55 0.46
N LEU A 49 3.15 -5.34 -0.05
CA LEU A 49 4.06 -4.19 0.03
C LEU A 49 4.29 -3.74 1.47
N VAL A 50 3.21 -3.64 2.25
CA VAL A 50 3.27 -3.29 3.68
C VAL A 50 4.02 -4.35 4.49
N ALA A 51 3.88 -5.62 4.13
CA ALA A 51 4.62 -6.73 4.74
C ALA A 51 6.11 -6.77 4.35
N GLY A 52 6.56 -5.88 3.45
CA GLY A 52 7.98 -5.77 3.07
C GLY A 52 8.41 -6.72 1.97
N ALA A 53 7.52 -7.05 1.03
CA ALA A 53 7.88 -7.92 -0.10
C ALA A 53 9.10 -7.40 -0.88
N ALA A 54 9.19 -6.08 -1.11
CA ALA A 54 10.35 -5.48 -1.76
C ALA A 54 11.63 -5.58 -0.93
N ASP A 55 11.54 -5.43 0.39
CA ASP A 55 12.68 -5.57 1.30
C ASP A 55 13.21 -7.01 1.32
N ALA A 56 12.30 -8.00 1.33
CA ALA A 56 12.64 -9.42 1.27
C ALA A 56 13.32 -9.79 -0.07
N CYS A 57 12.84 -9.25 -1.19
CA CYS A 57 13.46 -9.42 -2.50
C CYS A 57 14.86 -8.79 -2.54
N MET A 58 14.99 -7.56 -2.01
CA MET A 58 16.27 -6.84 -1.94
C MET A 58 17.33 -7.63 -1.15
N ALA A 59 16.95 -8.24 -0.02
CA ALA A 59 17.83 -9.08 0.78
C ALA A 59 18.35 -10.33 0.03
N ARG A 60 17.65 -10.76 -1.02
CA ARG A 60 18.02 -11.89 -1.89
C ARG A 60 18.57 -11.45 -3.25
N HIS A 61 18.83 -10.15 -3.44
CA HIS A 61 19.27 -9.57 -4.72
C HIS A 61 18.32 -9.85 -5.90
N ILE A 62 17.03 -10.02 -5.62
CA ILE A 62 15.99 -10.19 -6.62
C ILE A 62 15.32 -8.83 -6.88
N PRO A 63 15.25 -8.37 -8.14
CA PRO A 63 14.49 -7.17 -8.49
C PRO A 63 13.02 -7.26 -8.05
N CYS A 64 12.47 -6.17 -7.52
CA CYS A 64 11.06 -6.08 -7.13
C CYS A 64 10.43 -4.80 -7.67
N PHE A 65 9.28 -4.95 -8.34
CA PHE A 65 8.47 -3.82 -8.80
C PHE A 65 7.49 -3.40 -7.69
N GLY A 66 8.00 -2.63 -6.73
CA GLY A 66 7.18 -2.12 -5.63
C GLY A 66 8.00 -1.32 -4.63
N PRO A 67 7.35 -0.46 -3.82
CA PRO A 67 8.02 0.25 -2.73
C PRO A 67 8.48 -0.70 -1.62
N THR A 68 9.50 -0.29 -0.87
CA THR A 68 9.83 -0.88 0.44
C THR A 68 8.69 -0.69 1.43
N ALA A 69 8.65 -1.49 2.50
CA ALA A 69 7.65 -1.34 3.57
C ALA A 69 7.63 0.10 4.13
N ALA A 70 8.81 0.71 4.26
CA ALA A 70 8.93 2.09 4.73
C ALA A 70 8.24 3.10 3.80
N LEU A 71 8.37 2.93 2.48
CA LEU A 71 7.73 3.77 1.48
C LEU A 71 6.23 3.42 1.30
N ALA A 72 5.85 2.15 1.48
CA ALA A 72 4.46 1.69 1.45
C ALA A 72 3.59 2.34 2.54
N ARG A 73 4.21 2.94 3.58
CA ARG A 73 3.51 3.74 4.61
C ARG A 73 2.70 4.91 4.05
N LEU A 74 3.08 5.43 2.89
CA LEU A 74 2.31 6.49 2.21
C LEU A 74 0.88 6.05 1.91
N GLU A 75 0.66 4.77 1.60
CA GLU A 75 -0.67 4.22 1.35
C GLU A 75 -1.28 3.60 2.60
N SER A 76 -0.46 2.93 3.42
CA SER A 76 -0.96 2.20 4.60
C SER A 76 -1.35 3.11 5.77
N SER A 77 -0.83 4.34 5.84
CA SER A 77 -1.27 5.37 6.78
C SER A 77 -1.57 6.68 6.06
N LYS A 78 -2.87 6.99 5.96
CA LYS A 78 -3.38 8.26 5.48
C LYS A 78 -2.88 9.40 6.35
N GLY A 79 -2.86 9.21 7.67
CA GLY A 79 -2.31 10.17 8.63
C GLY A 79 -0.86 10.51 8.32
N PHE A 80 -0.01 9.49 8.16
CA PHE A 80 1.39 9.67 7.77
C PHE A 80 1.53 10.43 6.44
N ALA A 81 0.74 10.08 5.42
CA ALA A 81 0.76 10.78 4.15
C ALA A 81 0.35 12.26 4.28
N ARG A 82 -0.65 12.59 5.12
CA ARG A 82 -1.05 13.99 5.39
C ARG A 82 0.02 14.76 6.16
N ASP A 83 0.65 14.12 7.15
CA ASP A 83 1.75 14.70 7.94
C ASP A 83 2.93 15.04 7.00
N LEU A 84 3.32 14.10 6.14
CA LEU A 84 4.41 14.30 5.18
C LEU A 84 4.07 15.40 4.14
N ALA A 85 2.86 15.40 3.59
CA ALA A 85 2.44 16.44 2.66
C ALA A 85 2.51 17.84 3.29
N THR A 86 2.10 17.96 4.56
CA THR A 86 2.20 19.21 5.33
C THR A 86 3.65 19.63 5.52
N GLN A 87 4.54 18.70 5.91
CA GLN A 87 5.97 18.96 6.05
C GLN A 87 6.62 19.43 4.73
N LEU A 88 6.18 18.89 3.60
CA LEU A 88 6.67 19.23 2.26
C LEU A 88 5.95 20.44 1.64
N ALA A 89 5.09 21.14 2.39
CA ALA A 89 4.27 22.26 1.91
C ALA A 89 3.42 21.91 0.66
N ILE A 90 3.01 20.66 0.52
CA ILE A 90 2.10 20.22 -0.53
C ILE A 90 0.67 20.65 -0.14
N PRO A 91 -0.02 21.46 -0.96
CA PRO A 91 -1.38 21.91 -0.65
C PRO A 91 -2.35 20.74 -0.44
N GLY A 92 -3.24 20.86 0.54
CA GLY A 92 -4.30 19.88 0.76
C GLY A 92 -5.34 20.32 1.79
N PRO A 93 -6.40 19.53 2.01
CA PRO A 93 -7.45 19.86 2.97
C PRO A 93 -6.96 19.94 4.42
N ALA A 94 -7.60 20.78 5.22
CA ALA A 94 -7.46 20.68 6.68
C ALA A 94 -7.84 19.26 7.13
N TYR A 95 -7.06 18.69 8.05
CA TYR A 95 -7.30 17.35 8.58
C TYR A 95 -6.98 17.30 10.07
N GLY A 96 -7.62 16.38 10.78
CA GLY A 96 -7.29 16.01 12.14
C GLY A 96 -7.11 14.50 12.21
N ARG A 97 -6.19 14.03 13.06
CA ARG A 97 -6.00 12.60 13.37
C ARG A 97 -6.34 12.37 14.82
N PHE A 98 -7.17 11.37 15.07
CA PHE A 98 -7.67 11.04 16.40
C PHE A 98 -7.49 9.53 16.63
N GLU A 99 -7.03 9.17 17.81
CA GLU A 99 -6.93 7.77 18.22
C GLU A 99 -8.31 7.19 18.55
N SER A 100 -8.40 5.86 18.59
CA SER A 100 -9.60 5.19 19.03
C SER A 100 -10.00 5.64 20.44
N GLY A 101 -11.26 6.01 20.63
CA GLY A 101 -11.77 6.52 21.90
C GLY A 101 -11.67 8.05 22.09
N ALA A 102 -10.94 8.78 21.22
CA ALA A 102 -10.83 10.24 21.29
C ALA A 102 -12.03 10.97 20.62
N VAL A 103 -13.25 10.49 20.87
CA VAL A 103 -14.48 10.96 20.20
C VAL A 103 -14.75 12.44 20.48
N GLU A 104 -14.64 12.87 21.74
CA GLU A 104 -14.90 14.27 22.10
C GLU A 104 -13.91 15.25 21.46
N ALA A 105 -12.63 14.86 21.38
CA ALA A 105 -11.61 15.66 20.70
C ALA A 105 -11.90 15.78 19.20
N ALA A 106 -12.30 14.68 18.56
CA ALA A 106 -12.69 14.69 17.15
C ALA A 106 -13.91 15.58 16.88
N LEU A 107 -14.92 15.53 17.75
CA LEU A 107 -16.12 16.36 17.65
C LEU A 107 -15.82 17.84 17.89
N SER A 108 -14.95 18.17 18.86
CA SER A 108 -14.52 19.55 19.11
C SER A 108 -13.83 20.14 17.87
N TRP A 109 -12.84 19.42 17.35
CA TRP A 109 -12.10 19.85 16.15
C TRP A 109 -13.02 20.03 14.94
N TRP A 110 -13.97 19.11 14.73
CA TRP A 110 -14.93 19.22 13.64
C TRP A 110 -15.82 20.46 13.78
N ARG A 111 -16.32 20.74 15.00
CA ARG A 111 -17.12 21.95 15.28
C ARG A 111 -16.33 23.23 15.04
N GLU A 112 -15.06 23.25 15.39
CA GLU A 112 -14.16 24.40 15.13
C GLU A 112 -13.90 24.60 13.63
N LEU A 113 -13.82 23.51 12.85
CA LEU A 113 -13.61 23.57 11.40
C LEU A 113 -14.85 24.10 10.65
N ASP A 114 -16.05 23.95 11.24
CA ASP A 114 -17.35 24.46 10.79
C ASP A 114 -17.67 24.15 9.31
N ARG A 115 -17.55 22.87 8.92
CA ARG A 115 -17.86 22.38 7.57
C ARG A 115 -18.10 20.86 7.52
N PRO A 116 -18.70 20.33 6.44
CA PRO A 116 -18.77 18.89 6.22
C PRO A 116 -17.38 18.25 6.18
N VAL A 117 -17.27 17.06 6.75
CA VAL A 117 -16.01 16.29 6.82
C VAL A 117 -16.19 14.88 6.28
N VAL A 118 -15.07 14.30 5.85
CA VAL A 118 -14.98 12.88 5.50
C VAL A 118 -14.20 12.20 6.62
N VAL A 119 -14.83 11.24 7.29
CA VAL A 119 -14.15 10.38 8.26
C VAL A 119 -13.52 9.22 7.49
N LYS A 120 -12.23 8.98 7.71
CA LYS A 120 -11.49 7.87 7.10
C LYS A 120 -10.71 7.11 8.15
N LEU A 121 -10.77 5.78 8.12
CA LEU A 121 -9.89 4.92 8.89
C LEU A 121 -8.44 5.12 8.44
N ASP A 122 -7.54 5.41 9.39
CA ASP A 122 -6.11 5.40 9.16
C ASP A 122 -5.62 3.93 9.16
N GLY A 123 -5.17 3.44 8.00
CA GLY A 123 -4.94 2.02 7.78
C GLY A 123 -5.37 1.51 6.40
N LEU A 124 -5.04 0.25 6.14
CA LEU A 124 -5.55 -0.51 5.00
C LEU A 124 -7.02 -0.89 5.23
N ALA A 125 -7.92 -0.13 4.63
CA ALA A 125 -9.36 -0.37 4.72
C ALA A 125 -9.95 -0.98 3.43
N ALA A 126 -9.11 -1.49 2.51
CA ALA A 126 -9.50 -1.97 1.19
C ALA A 126 -10.45 -1.00 0.43
N GLY A 127 -10.27 0.31 0.63
CA GLY A 127 -11.11 1.36 0.04
C GLY A 127 -12.51 1.52 0.63
N LYS A 128 -12.85 0.86 1.75
CA LYS A 128 -14.18 0.87 2.36
C LYS A 128 -14.28 1.63 3.69
N GLY A 129 -13.18 2.22 4.15
CA GLY A 129 -13.08 2.88 5.45
C GLY A 129 -12.73 4.34 5.37
#